data_AF-A0A562RJ19-F1
#
_entry.id   AF-A0A562RJ19-F1
#
_cell.length_a   1.000
_cell.length_b   1.000
_cell.length_c   1.000
_cell.angle_alpha   90.00
_cell.angle_beta   90.00
_cell.angle_gamma   90.00
#
_symmetry.space_group_name_H-M   'P 1'
#
loop_
_entity.id
_entity.type
_entity.pdbx_description
1 polymer ?
#
loop_
_entity_poly.entity_id
_entity_poly.type
_entity_poly.pdbx_seq_one_letter_code
_entity_poly.pdbx_strand_id
1 'polypeptide(L)'
;MTRFILLFILAFSTALCVTYYIEGLSVLIFQELLSAFIVIAMITGTLSYALYAYVDSVIKDVAANENNSEGTNYNKVIEKLTELKKEILVNAFSVVGLLVVERIAHGFALIFPVTSGNPFNWAWAFAISIRVACLFLSIVIAAIQFHGFIIANEYRAIISRRI
;
A
#
# COMPACT_ATOMS: atom_id res chain seq x y z
N MET A 1 8.94 9.65 3.04
CA MET A 1 7.79 10.57 3.07
C MET A 1 7.72 11.48 1.84
N THR A 2 8.74 12.29 1.52
CA THR A 2 8.73 13.20 0.34
C THR A 2 8.48 12.49 -1.00
N ARG A 3 9.07 11.31 -1.22
CA ARG A 3 8.83 10.51 -2.44
C ARG A 3 7.37 10.10 -2.62
N PHE A 4 6.67 9.73 -1.54
CA PHE A 4 5.26 9.35 -1.58
C PHE A 4 4.35 10.55 -1.88
N ILE A 5 4.68 11.73 -1.33
CA ILE A 5 3.96 12.97 -1.62
C ILE A 5 4.11 13.36 -3.10
N LEU A 6 5.32 13.25 -3.65
CA LEU A 6 5.56 13.53 -5.07
C LEU A 6 4.79 12.58 -5.98
N LEU A 7 4.79 11.27 -5.67
CA LEU A 7 4.01 10.28 -6.42
C LEU A 7 2.51 10.56 -6.33
N PHE A 8 2.03 10.97 -5.16
CA PHE A 8 0.64 11.36 -4.98
C PHE A 8 0.28 12.58 -5.84
N ILE A 9 1.08 13.64 -5.81
CA ILE A 9 0.86 14.86 -6.61
C ILE A 9 0.89 14.55 -8.10
N LEU A 10 1.82 13.69 -8.54
CA LEU A 10 1.96 13.32 -9.95
C LEU A 10 0.75 12.49 -10.42
N ALA A 11 0.34 11.49 -9.64
CA ALA A 11 -0.84 10.68 -9.93
C ALA A 11 -2.12 11.52 -9.94
N PHE A 12 -2.28 12.42 -8.95
CA PHE A 12 -3.39 13.37 -8.86
C PHE A 12 -3.43 14.29 -10.08
N SER A 13 -2.31 14.92 -10.44
CA SER A 13 -2.24 15.84 -11.57
C SER A 13 -2.53 15.14 -12.90
N THR A 14 -2.07 13.89 -13.04
CA THR A 14 -2.32 13.07 -14.23
C THR A 14 -3.80 12.71 -14.32
N ALA A 15 -4.42 12.29 -13.23
CA ALA A 15 -5.84 11.99 -13.18
C ALA A 15 -6.71 13.23 -13.48
N LEU A 16 -6.32 14.39 -12.94
CA LEU A 16 -7.03 15.65 -13.18
C LEU A 16 -6.91 16.08 -14.65
N CYS A 17 -5.73 15.94 -15.24
CA CYS A 17 -5.48 16.21 -16.66
C CYS A 17 -6.34 15.29 -17.56
N VAL A 18 -6.36 13.98 -17.28
CA VAL A 18 -7.20 13.02 -18.02
C VAL A 18 -8.69 13.36 -17.89
N THR A 19 -9.12 13.76 -16.70
CA THR A 19 -10.52 14.17 -16.46
C THR A 19 -10.89 15.41 -17.26
N TYR A 20 -9.98 16.38 -17.35
CA TYR A 20 -10.19 17.64 -18.07
C TYR A 20 -10.22 17.47 -19.60
N TYR A 21 -9.34 16.63 -20.16
CA TYR A 21 -9.28 16.44 -21.61
C TYR A 21 -10.24 15.37 -22.13
N ILE A 22 -10.66 14.41 -21.29
CA ILE A 22 -11.45 13.25 -21.70
C ILE A 22 -12.71 13.10 -20.82
N GLU A 23 -13.47 14.17 -20.70
CA GLU A 23 -14.59 14.32 -19.75
C GLU A 23 -15.57 13.13 -19.78
N GLY A 24 -16.05 12.71 -20.96
CA GLY A 24 -17.06 11.66 -21.09
C GLY A 24 -16.58 10.22 -20.85
N LEU A 25 -15.33 9.88 -21.22
CA LEU A 25 -14.77 8.53 -21.01
C LEU A 25 -14.09 8.37 -19.65
N SER A 26 -13.68 9.48 -19.02
CA SER A 26 -12.99 9.48 -17.73
C SER A 26 -13.80 8.77 -16.64
N VAL A 27 -15.11 8.96 -16.63
CA VAL A 27 -16.04 8.34 -15.67
C VAL A 27 -15.93 6.82 -15.71
N LEU A 28 -16.04 6.23 -16.91
CA LEU A 28 -15.98 4.78 -17.13
C LEU A 28 -14.61 4.21 -16.79
N ILE A 29 -13.54 4.85 -17.28
CA ILE A 29 -12.16 4.41 -17.03
C ILE A 29 -11.86 4.39 -15.53
N PHE A 30 -12.21 5.47 -14.82
CA PHE A 30 -11.94 5.55 -13.39
C PHE A 30 -12.83 4.63 -12.56
N GLN A 31 -14.08 4.38 -12.96
CA GLN A 31 -14.92 3.39 -12.28
C GLN A 31 -14.31 2.00 -12.34
N GLU A 32 -13.88 1.55 -13.52
CA GLU A 32 -13.22 0.26 -13.69
C GLU A 32 -11.91 0.19 -12.91
N LEU A 33 -11.07 1.23 -12.99
CA LEU A 33 -9.80 1.30 -12.27
C LEU A 33 -10.02 1.24 -10.74
N LEU A 34 -11.01 1.97 -10.23
CA LEU A 34 -11.30 2.06 -8.80
C LEU A 34 -11.97 0.80 -8.25
N SER A 35 -12.63 0.02 -9.10
CA SER A 35 -13.18 -1.29 -8.71
C SER A 35 -12.08 -2.24 -8.19
N ALA A 36 -10.88 -2.15 -8.76
CA ALA A 36 -9.73 -2.96 -8.38
C ALA A 36 -9.12 -2.57 -7.02
N PHE A 37 -9.42 -1.37 -6.50
CA PHE A 37 -8.79 -0.88 -5.27
C PHE A 37 -9.09 -1.79 -4.08
N ILE A 38 -10.35 -2.25 -3.93
CA ILE A 38 -10.72 -3.11 -2.82
C ILE A 38 -9.94 -4.43 -2.85
N VAL A 39 -9.68 -4.95 -4.04
CA VAL A 39 -8.90 -6.19 -4.24
C VAL A 39 -7.45 -5.96 -3.85
N ILE A 40 -6.84 -4.85 -4.29
CA ILE A 40 -5.46 -4.49 -3.93
C ILE A 40 -5.31 -4.29 -2.42
N ALA A 41 -6.26 -3.61 -1.78
CA ALA A 41 -6.25 -3.40 -0.34
C ALA A 41 -6.37 -4.73 0.42
N MET A 42 -7.23 -5.64 -0.02
CA MET A 42 -7.34 -6.98 0.56
C MET A 42 -6.05 -7.78 0.40
N ILE A 43 -5.47 -7.84 -0.81
CA ILE A 43 -4.21 -8.55 -1.07
C ILE A 43 -3.08 -7.97 -0.19
N THR A 44 -3.01 -6.65 -0.09
CA THR A 44 -1.97 -6.00 0.71
C THR A 44 -2.16 -6.29 2.19
N GLY A 45 -3.39 -6.26 2.70
CA GLY A 45 -3.71 -6.59 4.08
C GLY A 45 -3.39 -8.05 4.44
N THR A 46 -3.81 -9.00 3.60
CA THR A 46 -3.54 -10.43 3.83
C THR A 46 -2.05 -10.74 3.74
N LEU A 47 -1.35 -10.16 2.75
CA LEU A 47 0.10 -10.29 2.63
C LEU A 47 0.81 -9.70 3.86
N SER A 48 0.41 -8.51 4.31
CA SER A 48 0.98 -7.88 5.51
C SER A 48 0.84 -8.79 6.74
N TYR A 49 -0.32 -9.40 6.91
CA TYR A 49 -0.56 -10.32 8.02
C TYR A 49 0.27 -11.60 7.89
N ALA A 50 0.35 -12.19 6.69
CA ALA A 50 1.18 -13.36 6.45
C ALA A 50 2.67 -13.08 6.75
N LEU A 51 3.16 -11.91 6.35
CA LEU A 51 4.53 -11.45 6.64
C LEU A 51 4.76 -11.26 8.13
N TYR A 52 3.81 -10.62 8.81
CA TYR A 52 3.87 -10.42 10.25
C TYR A 52 3.97 -11.77 10.98
N ALA A 53 3.10 -12.73 10.65
CA ALA A 53 3.10 -14.07 11.23
C ALA A 53 4.40 -14.82 10.93
N TYR A 54 4.93 -14.69 9.71
CA TYR A 54 6.21 -15.27 9.32
C TYR A 54 7.37 -14.71 10.14
N VAL A 55 7.47 -13.38 10.26
CA VAL A 55 8.54 -12.73 11.05
C VAL A 55 8.42 -13.12 12.52
N ASP A 56 7.19 -13.20 13.05
CA ASP A 56 6.94 -13.63 14.43
C ASP A 56 7.41 -15.06 14.70
N SER A 57 7.17 -15.99 13.77
CA SER A 57 7.67 -17.36 13.86
C SER A 57 9.20 -17.41 13.80
N VAL A 58 9.84 -16.63 12.91
CA VAL A 58 11.31 -16.57 12.82
C VAL A 58 11.92 -16.05 14.12
N ILE A 59 11.33 -15.03 14.75
CA ILE A 59 11.79 -14.52 16.05
C ILE A 59 11.73 -15.64 17.11
N LYS A 60 10.65 -16.44 17.14
CA LYS A 60 10.50 -17.57 18.08
C LYS A 60 11.51 -18.69 17.82
N ASP A 61 11.73 -19.05 16.56
CA ASP A 61 12.70 -20.08 16.16
C ASP A 61 14.13 -19.68 16.55
N VAL A 62 14.48 -18.40 16.36
CA VAL A 62 15.78 -17.84 16.77
C VAL A 62 15.92 -17.85 18.30
N ALA A 63 14.85 -17.54 19.03
CA ALA A 63 14.86 -17.60 20.50
C ALA A 63 14.96 -19.02 21.06
N ALA A 64 14.46 -20.04 20.36
CA ALA A 64 14.59 -21.44 20.80
C ALA A 64 16.03 -21.98 20.66
N ASN A 65 16.85 -21.41 19.77
CA ASN A 65 18.24 -21.82 19.51
C ASN A 65 19.27 -21.11 20.41
N GLU A 66 18.83 -20.39 21.44
CA GLU A 66 19.60 -19.54 22.36
C GLU A 66 20.71 -20.28 23.15
N ASN A 67 20.69 -21.61 23.19
CA ASN A 67 21.65 -22.38 23.98
C ASN A 67 23.11 -22.35 23.47
N ASN A 68 23.43 -21.79 22.29
CA ASN A 68 24.75 -22.03 21.66
C ASN A 68 25.54 -20.86 21.04
N SER A 69 25.12 -19.58 21.03
CA SER A 69 26.02 -18.53 20.49
C SER A 69 25.74 -17.07 20.91
N GLU A 70 26.79 -16.39 21.37
CA GLU A 70 27.06 -14.94 21.40
C GLU A 70 25.85 -13.97 21.42
N GLY A 71 25.38 -13.63 22.64
CA GLY A 71 24.20 -12.79 22.89
C GLY A 71 24.20 -11.35 22.34
N THR A 72 25.29 -10.85 21.75
CA THR A 72 25.37 -9.48 21.19
C THR A 72 24.92 -9.38 19.74
N ASN A 73 25.14 -10.42 18.92
CA ASN A 73 24.59 -10.47 17.55
C ASN A 73 23.10 -10.85 17.56
N TYR A 74 22.69 -11.65 18.54
CA TYR A 74 21.30 -12.06 18.76
C TYR A 74 20.35 -10.88 19.00
N ASN A 75 20.68 -9.99 19.95
CA ASN A 75 19.87 -8.81 20.23
C ASN A 75 19.72 -7.89 19.01
N LYS A 76 20.79 -7.73 18.21
CA LYS A 76 20.74 -6.94 16.96
C LYS A 76 19.82 -7.56 15.92
N VAL A 77 19.79 -8.90 15.80
CA VAL A 77 18.91 -9.61 14.85
C VAL A 77 17.45 -9.48 15.27
N ILE A 78 17.14 -9.65 16.57
CA ILE A 78 15.78 -9.48 17.08
C ILE A 78 15.28 -8.04 16.93
N GLU A 79 16.14 -7.06 17.22
CA GLU A 79 15.82 -5.64 17.03
C GLU A 79 15.50 -5.33 15.56
N LYS A 80 16.30 -5.84 14.62
CA LYS A 80 16.07 -5.69 13.18
C LYS A 80 14.79 -6.38 12.70
N LEU A 81 14.49 -7.57 13.20
CA LEU A 81 13.24 -8.28 12.89
C LEU A 81 12.01 -7.56 13.46
N THR A 82 12.13 -6.98 14.65
CA THR A 82 11.06 -6.19 15.28
C THR A 82 10.83 -4.87 14.54
N GLU A 83 11.89 -4.23 14.07
CA GLU A 83 11.83 -3.03 13.22
C GLU A 83 11.10 -3.35 11.90
N LEU A 84 11.43 -4.46 11.25
CA LEU A 84 10.76 -4.93 10.03
C LEU A 84 9.27 -5.23 10.26
N LYS A 85 8.93 -5.88 11.37
CA LYS A 85 7.54 -6.17 11.78
C LYS A 85 6.73 -4.89 11.95
N LYS A 86 7.33 -3.86 12.55
CA LYS A 86 6.71 -2.54 12.71
C LYS A 86 6.51 -1.86 11.36
N GLU A 87 7.48 -1.93 10.45
CA GLU A 87 7.38 -1.37 9.10
C GLU A 87 6.26 -2.01 8.28
N ILE A 88 6.16 -3.35 8.31
CA ILE A 88 5.07 -4.10 7.67
C ILE A 88 3.70 -3.61 8.16
N LEU A 89 3.56 -3.45 9.47
CA LEU A 89 2.32 -3.02 10.10
C LEU A 89 1.98 -1.56 9.71
N VAL A 90 2.95 -0.66 9.71
CA VAL A 90 2.77 0.74 9.28
C VAL A 90 2.35 0.81 7.81
N ASN A 91 2.94 0.00 6.93
CA ASN A 91 2.55 -0.06 5.52
C ASN A 91 1.11 -0.57 5.34
N ALA A 92 0.73 -1.61 6.07
CA ALA A 92 -0.64 -2.15 6.07
C ALA A 92 -1.66 -1.09 6.50
N PHE A 93 -1.43 -0.43 7.63
CA PHE A 93 -2.30 0.63 8.13
C PHE A 93 -2.33 1.85 7.18
N SER A 94 -1.23 2.13 6.49
CA SER A 94 -1.21 3.20 5.48
C SER A 94 -2.15 2.90 4.31
N VAL A 95 -2.17 1.67 3.80
CA VAL A 95 -3.11 1.27 2.73
C VAL A 95 -4.56 1.32 3.21
N VAL A 96 -4.84 0.88 4.44
CA VAL A 96 -6.17 1.01 5.05
C VAL A 96 -6.57 2.48 5.17
N GLY A 97 -5.67 3.36 5.61
CA GLY A 97 -5.90 4.80 5.68
C GLY A 97 -6.22 5.41 4.31
N LEU A 98 -5.49 5.01 3.26
CA LEU A 98 -5.77 5.44 1.89
C LEU A 98 -7.14 4.98 1.40
N LEU A 99 -7.58 3.78 1.80
CA LEU A 99 -8.92 3.28 1.48
C LEU A 99 -10.00 4.10 2.19
N VAL A 100 -9.79 4.53 3.44
CA VAL A 100 -10.72 5.42 4.14
C VAL A 100 -10.82 6.77 3.42
N VAL A 101 -9.68 7.37 3.03
CA VAL A 101 -9.66 8.63 2.27
C VAL A 101 -10.39 8.48 0.93
N GLU A 102 -10.18 7.37 0.24
CA GLU A 102 -10.89 7.05 -1.00
C GLU A 102 -12.41 6.98 -0.80
N ARG A 103 -12.88 6.35 0.28
CA ARG A 103 -14.31 6.24 0.59
C ARG A 103 -14.94 7.58 0.91
N ILE A 104 -14.22 8.44 1.63
CA ILE A 104 -14.66 9.81 1.89
C ILE A 104 -14.77 10.59 0.58
N ALA A 105 -13.75 10.51 -0.28
CA ALA A 105 -13.75 11.16 -1.59
C ALA A 105 -14.86 10.62 -2.51
N HIS A 106 -15.16 9.32 -2.46
CA HIS A 106 -16.30 8.74 -3.17
C HIS A 106 -17.63 9.35 -2.69
N GLY A 107 -17.81 9.53 -1.38
CA GLY A 107 -18.97 10.22 -0.82
C GLY A 107 -19.13 11.64 -1.36
N PHE A 108 -18.03 12.40 -1.43
CA PHE A 108 -18.03 13.73 -2.04
C PHE A 108 -18.40 13.71 -3.53
N ALA A 109 -17.88 12.74 -4.29
CA ALA A 109 -18.20 12.60 -5.71
C ALA A 109 -19.69 12.28 -5.97
N LEU A 110 -20.37 11.60 -5.04
CA LEU A 110 -21.80 11.31 -5.13
C LEU A 110 -22.68 12.53 -4.83
N ILE A 111 -22.22 13.45 -3.96
CA ILE A 111 -22.94 14.69 -3.62
C ILE A 111 -22.90 15.68 -4.79
N PHE A 112 -21.82 15.66 -5.58
CA PHE A 112 -21.63 16.52 -6.74
C PHE A 112 -21.58 15.69 -8.04
N PRO A 113 -22.67 15.02 -8.43
CA PRO A 113 -22.67 14.12 -9.58
C PRO A 113 -22.50 14.90 -10.89
N VAL A 114 -21.85 14.25 -11.85
CA VAL A 114 -21.77 14.73 -13.22
C VAL A 114 -23.00 14.25 -13.98
N THR A 115 -23.62 15.13 -14.78
CA THR A 115 -24.80 14.79 -15.59
C THR A 115 -24.43 14.76 -17.07
N SER A 116 -25.16 13.99 -17.87
CA SER A 116 -24.91 13.87 -19.33
C SER A 116 -24.97 15.20 -20.09
N GLY A 117 -25.66 16.21 -19.56
CA GLY A 117 -25.70 17.57 -20.12
C GLY A 117 -24.57 18.50 -19.70
N ASN A 118 -23.82 18.17 -18.64
CA ASN A 118 -22.65 18.91 -18.19
C ASN A 118 -21.58 17.92 -17.70
N PRO A 119 -20.73 17.41 -18.60
CA PRO A 119 -19.81 16.30 -18.35
C PRO A 119 -18.61 16.68 -17.47
N PHE A 120 -18.52 17.93 -16.99
CA PHE A 120 -17.43 18.37 -16.14
C PHE A 120 -17.92 19.15 -14.92
N ASN A 121 -17.52 18.67 -13.75
CA ASN A 121 -17.71 19.35 -12.47
C ASN A 121 -16.38 19.34 -11.72
N TRP A 122 -15.86 20.52 -11.36
CA TRP A 122 -14.59 20.66 -10.64
C TRP A 122 -14.54 19.90 -9.32
N ALA A 123 -15.63 19.88 -8.55
CA ALA A 123 -15.68 19.16 -7.28
C ALA A 123 -15.60 17.64 -7.50
N TRP A 124 -16.28 17.13 -8.52
CA TRP A 124 -16.19 15.74 -8.92
C TRP A 124 -14.81 15.37 -9.48
N ALA A 125 -14.26 16.20 -10.37
CA ALA A 125 -12.94 16.00 -10.98
C ALA A 125 -11.82 15.99 -9.92
N PHE A 126 -11.92 16.85 -8.92
CA PHE A 126 -11.03 16.85 -7.77
C PHE A 126 -11.17 15.58 -6.94
N ALA A 127 -12.40 15.18 -6.60
CA ALA A 127 -12.67 13.99 -5.81
C ALA A 127 -12.20 12.70 -6.52
N ILE A 128 -12.46 12.54 -7.82
CA ILE A 128 -12.02 11.36 -8.58
C ILE A 128 -10.48 11.30 -8.69
N SER A 129 -9.83 12.46 -8.83
CA SER A 129 -8.36 12.55 -8.88
C SER A 129 -7.70 12.12 -7.57
N ILE A 130 -8.29 12.48 -6.41
CA ILE A 130 -7.86 11.96 -5.10
C ILE A 130 -7.97 10.43 -5.07
N ARG A 131 -9.10 9.88 -5.50
CA ARG A 131 -9.35 8.43 -5.47
C ARG A 131 -8.32 7.67 -6.32
N VAL A 132 -8.04 8.15 -7.52
CA VAL A 132 -7.03 7.56 -8.42
C VAL A 132 -5.63 7.67 -7.81
N ALA A 133 -5.28 8.81 -7.20
CA ALA A 133 -4.00 8.98 -6.52
C ALA A 133 -3.85 8.03 -5.31
N CYS A 134 -4.91 7.83 -4.52
CA CYS A 134 -4.94 6.86 -3.43
C CYS A 134 -4.74 5.42 -3.92
N LEU A 135 -5.38 5.04 -5.03
CA LEU A 135 -5.21 3.73 -5.64
C LEU A 135 -3.76 3.52 -6.10
N PHE A 136 -3.22 4.47 -6.86
CA PHE A 136 -1.86 4.39 -7.38
C PHE A 136 -0.83 4.28 -6.25
N LEU A 137 -0.99 5.09 -5.20
CA LEU A 137 -0.13 5.04 -4.03
C LEU A 137 -0.22 3.70 -3.30
N SER A 138 -1.42 3.13 -3.21
CA SER A 138 -1.62 1.81 -2.60
C SER A 138 -0.94 0.70 -3.40
N ILE A 139 -0.98 0.76 -4.74
CA ILE A 139 -0.25 -0.18 -5.61
C ILE A 139 1.26 -0.08 -5.37
N VAL A 140 1.79 1.14 -5.27
CA VAL A 140 3.23 1.35 -5.01
C VAL A 140 3.62 0.79 -3.63
N ILE A 141 2.82 1.03 -2.59
CA ILE A 141 3.08 0.48 -1.25
C ILE A 141 3.05 -1.05 -1.30
N ALA A 142 2.05 -1.64 -1.96
CA ALA A 142 1.93 -3.08 -2.13
C ALA A 142 3.16 -3.66 -2.85
N ALA A 143 3.63 -3.01 -3.92
CA ALA A 143 4.81 -3.44 -4.67
C ALA A 143 6.10 -3.36 -3.84
N ILE A 144 6.30 -2.27 -3.09
CA ILE A 144 7.45 -2.12 -2.17
C ILE A 144 7.41 -3.22 -1.10
N GLN A 145 6.23 -3.49 -0.55
CA GLN A 145 6.05 -4.52 0.47
C GLN A 145 6.32 -5.93 -0.10
N PHE A 146 5.90 -6.19 -1.33
CA PHE A 146 6.18 -7.45 -2.03
C PHE A 146 7.68 -7.63 -2.29
N HIS A 147 8.37 -6.56 -2.69
CA HIS A 147 9.81 -6.57 -2.91
C HIS A 147 10.59 -6.79 -1.60
N GLY A 148 10.20 -6.09 -0.53
CA GLY A 148 10.76 -6.28 0.81
C GLY A 148 10.57 -7.71 1.32
N PHE A 149 9.44 -8.34 1.00
CA PHE A 149 9.22 -9.75 1.31
C PHE A 149 10.16 -10.70 0.57
N ILE A 150 10.30 -10.55 -0.76
CA ILE A 150 11.18 -11.42 -1.55
C ILE A 150 12.60 -11.38 -0.98
N ILE A 151 13.10 -10.17 -0.70
CA ILE A 151 14.43 -9.97 -0.11
C ILE A 151 14.54 -10.64 1.27
N ALA A 152 13.55 -10.48 2.15
CA ALA A 152 13.55 -11.12 3.47
C ALA A 152 13.56 -12.65 3.37
N ASN A 153 12.83 -13.21 2.40
CA ASN A 153 12.75 -14.65 2.18
C ASN A 153 14.08 -15.21 1.62
N GLU A 154 14.74 -14.47 0.72
CA GLU A 154 16.09 -14.79 0.23
C GLU A 154 17.12 -14.80 1.37
N TYR A 155 17.09 -13.80 2.26
CA TYR A 155 17.97 -13.78 3.44
C TYR A 155 17.73 -14.96 4.38
N ARG A 156 16.48 -15.38 4.60
CA ARG A 156 16.21 -16.59 5.39
C ARG A 156 16.74 -17.84 4.70
N ALA A 157 16.61 -17.97 3.38
CA ALA A 157 17.14 -19.13 2.64
C ALA A 157 18.67 -19.24 2.79
N ILE A 158 19.38 -18.12 2.90
CA ILE A 158 20.82 -18.08 3.16
C ILE A 158 21.14 -18.47 4.60
N ILE A 159 20.38 -17.96 5.59
CA ILE A 159 20.59 -18.27 7.01
C ILE A 159 20.26 -19.75 7.31
N SER A 160 19.16 -20.27 6.73
CA SER A 160 18.75 -21.68 6.83
C SER A 160 19.72 -22.66 6.16
N ARG A 161 20.61 -22.20 5.27
CA ARG A 161 21.68 -23.04 4.70
C ARG A 161 22.97 -23.02 5.52
N ARG A 162 23.11 -22.08 6.45
CA ARG A 162 24.31 -21.91 7.30
C ARG A 162 24.14 -22.49 8.71
N ILE A 163 22.90 -22.74 9.13
CA ILE A 163 22.55 -23.60 10.26
C ILE A 163 22.45 -25.03 9.72
#